data_AF-A0A093ZTU5-F1
#
_entry.id   AF-A0A093ZTU5-F1
#
_cell.length_a   1.000
_cell.length_b   1.000
_cell.length_c   1.000
_cell.angle_alpha   90.00
_cell.angle_beta   90.00
_cell.angle_gamma   90.00
#
_symmetry.space_group_name_H-M   'P 1'
#
loop_
_entity.id
_entity.type
_entity.pdbx_description
1 polymer ?
#
loop_
_entity_poly.entity_id
_entity_poly.type
_entity_poly.pdbx_seq_one_letter_code
_entity_poly.pdbx_strand_id
1 'polypeptide(L)'
;MASFCWIRPLQIGHGIRRGYQSRALLRTAYLLTYPKGRHPYKPLLFLPTRRSSTSMLPNTTFMSSSKIPPDPQSNLDEVAKNIHDDLRHFKHDKWGWVLYRCSYGDDEAWTRFQQIIHERSRKGMAERGFPLEVANSLEWTFVSDRTSFDGASRDQLRQHFYAWAAAAEKTEQLRAVDNERNWTGDKSQRYIYFIQVDEEALRSVVDADPSDSLDEGWVNLIRCRDGDLDLDWRQREKENVDEEDGDEGWMMIAAHMVGPDFYDAIGRMPQDWYTFYTPPPGLVVY
;
A
#
# COMPACT_ATOMS: atom_id res chain seq x y z
N MET A 1 -14.91 -46.47 53.57
CA MET A 1 -15.08 -47.42 52.44
C MET A 1 -14.68 -46.68 51.18
N ALA A 2 -13.50 -46.98 50.66
CA ALA A 2 -12.94 -46.37 49.45
C ALA A 2 -13.53 -47.06 48.21
N SER A 3 -14.00 -46.28 47.24
CA SER A 3 -14.45 -46.79 45.95
C SER A 3 -13.49 -46.29 44.88
N PHE A 4 -12.70 -47.23 44.36
CA PHE A 4 -11.87 -47.05 43.17
C PHE A 4 -12.77 -47.15 41.93
N CYS A 5 -12.75 -46.14 41.07
CA CYS A 5 -13.29 -46.24 39.71
C CYS A 5 -12.15 -45.96 38.73
N TRP A 6 -11.81 -46.96 37.94
CA TRP A 6 -10.85 -46.91 36.84
C TRP A 6 -11.61 -47.03 35.52
N ILE A 7 -11.60 -46.01 34.65
CA ILE A 7 -11.77 -46.21 33.19
C ILE A 7 -10.93 -45.19 32.39
N ARG A 8 -9.88 -45.75 31.78
CA ARG A 8 -9.18 -45.53 30.49
C ARG A 8 -9.00 -44.12 29.84
N PRO A 9 -7.79 -43.86 29.28
CA PRO A 9 -7.49 -42.70 28.44
C PRO A 9 -7.85 -42.95 26.97
N LEU A 10 -8.38 -41.93 26.28
CA LEU A 10 -8.58 -41.95 24.83
C LEU A 10 -7.73 -40.86 24.16
N GLN A 11 -6.66 -41.36 23.54
CA GLN A 11 -6.02 -40.99 22.29
C GLN A 11 -5.89 -39.52 21.88
N ILE A 12 -4.62 -39.11 21.86
CA ILE A 12 -4.04 -38.02 21.09
C ILE A 12 -4.35 -38.22 19.60
N GLY A 13 -5.18 -37.34 19.04
CA GLY A 13 -5.39 -37.23 17.61
C GLY A 13 -4.22 -36.48 16.98
N HIS A 14 -3.45 -37.17 16.14
CA HIS A 14 -2.50 -36.55 15.23
C HIS A 14 -3.25 -35.69 14.20
N GLY A 15 -3.17 -34.37 14.35
CA GLY A 15 -3.56 -33.40 13.34
C GLY A 15 -2.59 -33.44 12.17
N ILE A 16 -3.10 -33.84 11.02
CA ILE A 16 -2.39 -34.01 9.74
C ILE A 16 -1.92 -32.64 9.25
N ARG A 17 -0.60 -32.44 9.26
CA ARG A 17 0.10 -31.33 8.57
C ARG A 17 -0.12 -31.50 7.06
N ARG A 18 -1.07 -30.77 6.46
CA ARG A 18 -1.12 -30.61 5.00
C ARG A 18 -0.09 -29.56 4.60
N GLY A 19 1.08 -30.03 4.17
CA GLY A 19 2.05 -29.18 3.50
C GLY A 19 1.48 -28.70 2.16
N TYR A 20 1.37 -27.39 2.00
CA TYR A 20 1.07 -26.77 0.71
C TYR A 20 2.37 -26.79 -0.10
N GLN A 21 2.47 -27.71 -1.07
CA GLN A 21 3.51 -27.64 -2.11
C GLN A 21 3.02 -26.70 -3.20
N SER A 22 3.52 -25.46 -3.20
CA SER A 22 3.34 -24.54 -4.33
C SER A 22 4.14 -25.06 -5.53
N ARG A 23 3.42 -25.59 -6.52
CA ARG A 23 3.91 -25.71 -7.91
C ARG A 23 3.16 -24.68 -8.74
N ALA A 24 3.59 -23.42 -8.67
CA ALA A 24 3.17 -22.43 -9.64
C ALA A 24 4.05 -22.57 -10.90
N LEU A 25 3.44 -23.10 -11.96
CA LEU A 25 3.99 -23.09 -13.30
C LEU A 25 4.05 -21.65 -13.80
N LEU A 26 5.25 -21.19 -14.18
CA LEU A 26 5.45 -19.98 -14.97
C LEU A 26 4.56 -20.07 -16.22
N ARG A 27 3.52 -19.24 -16.30
CA ARG A 27 2.77 -19.01 -17.53
C ARG A 27 2.93 -17.57 -17.97
N THR A 28 3.39 -17.48 -19.21
CA THR A 28 3.75 -16.32 -20.00
C THR A 28 2.57 -15.36 -20.22
N ALA A 29 2.94 -14.09 -20.38
CA ALA A 29 2.09 -12.93 -20.60
C ALA A 29 0.96 -13.16 -21.61
N TYR A 30 -0.28 -12.87 -21.18
CA TYR A 30 -1.39 -12.63 -22.08
C TYR A 30 -1.39 -11.15 -22.47
N LEU A 31 -1.02 -10.89 -23.72
CA LEU A 31 -1.38 -9.66 -24.44
C LEU A 31 -2.89 -9.70 -24.70
N LEU A 32 -3.67 -8.93 -23.94
CA LEU A 32 -5.08 -8.69 -24.25
C LEU A 32 -5.24 -7.32 -24.91
N THR A 33 -5.60 -7.40 -26.18
CA THR A 33 -6.01 -6.32 -27.06
C THR A 33 -7.35 -5.73 -26.61
N TYR A 34 -7.38 -4.44 -26.28
CA TYR A 34 -8.60 -3.70 -26.02
C TYR A 34 -9.37 -3.39 -27.33
N PRO A 35 -10.70 -3.61 -27.39
CA PRO A 35 -11.51 -3.17 -28.51
C PRO A 35 -11.89 -1.68 -28.40
N LYS A 36 -11.78 -1.00 -29.54
CA LYS A 36 -12.04 0.43 -29.77
C LYS A 36 -13.51 0.81 -29.51
N GLY A 37 -13.75 1.62 -28.48
CA GLY A 37 -14.95 2.45 -28.33
C GLY A 37 -14.73 3.84 -28.91
N ARG A 38 -15.57 4.26 -29.86
CA ARG A 38 -15.52 5.55 -30.57
C ARG A 38 -16.24 6.63 -29.75
N HIS A 39 -15.61 7.80 -29.55
CA HIS A 39 -16.27 9.12 -29.61
C HIS A 39 -15.22 10.25 -29.77
N PRO A 40 -15.60 11.42 -30.31
CA PRO A 40 -14.82 12.09 -31.35
C PRO A 40 -13.93 13.22 -30.82
N TYR A 41 -12.65 13.15 -31.16
CA TYR A 41 -11.69 14.25 -31.02
C TYR A 41 -12.01 15.36 -32.03
N LYS A 42 -12.23 16.60 -31.54
CA LYS A 42 -12.15 17.82 -32.36
C LYS A 42 -10.68 18.28 -32.39
N PRO A 43 -10.08 18.49 -33.57
CA PRO A 43 -8.69 18.91 -33.68
C PRO A 43 -8.56 20.43 -33.52
N LEU A 44 -7.68 20.87 -32.61
CA LEU A 44 -7.20 22.25 -32.58
C LEU A 44 -6.13 22.42 -33.67
N LEU A 45 -6.41 23.35 -34.57
CA LEU A 45 -5.59 23.72 -35.73
C LEU A 45 -4.29 24.38 -35.28
N PHE A 46 -3.16 23.77 -35.64
CA PHE A 46 -1.84 24.41 -35.60
C PHE A 46 -1.68 25.32 -36.82
N LEU A 47 -1.47 26.62 -36.57
CA LEU A 47 -1.02 27.60 -37.56
C LEU A 47 0.51 27.52 -37.69
N PRO A 48 1.09 27.45 -38.90
CA PRO A 48 2.53 27.49 -39.10
C PRO A 48 2.99 28.93 -39.37
N THR A 49 3.94 29.43 -38.57
CA THR A 49 4.70 30.64 -38.93
C THR A 49 6.08 30.24 -39.44
N ARG A 50 6.36 30.69 -40.66
CA ARG A 50 7.55 30.42 -41.47
C ARG A 50 8.59 31.54 -41.26
N ARG A 51 9.87 31.19 -41.54
CA ARG A 51 11.05 32.06 -41.86
C ARG A 51 11.78 32.68 -40.65
N SER A 52 13.12 32.70 -40.57
CA SER A 52 14.17 32.68 -41.60
C SER A 52 15.49 32.07 -41.12
N SER A 53 16.28 31.55 -42.07
CA SER A 53 17.67 31.09 -41.93
C SER A 53 18.68 32.19 -42.24
N THR A 54 19.74 32.32 -41.44
CA THR A 54 21.16 32.70 -41.72
C THR A 54 21.80 32.95 -40.34
N SER A 55 23.04 32.59 -39.97
CA SER A 55 24.27 32.28 -40.70
C SER A 55 25.17 31.33 -39.87
N MET A 56 26.14 30.72 -40.55
CA MET A 56 27.17 29.83 -40.03
C MET A 56 28.37 30.57 -39.41
N LEU A 57 28.81 30.08 -38.23
CA LEU A 57 30.19 29.86 -37.71
C LEU A 57 31.17 31.06 -37.55
N PRO A 58 32.06 31.05 -36.52
CA PRO A 58 33.09 30.02 -36.38
C PRO A 58 33.32 29.43 -34.98
N ASN A 59 33.91 28.23 -35.03
CA ASN A 59 34.48 27.46 -33.93
C ASN A 59 35.41 28.30 -33.05
N THR A 60 35.21 28.21 -31.73
CA THR A 60 36.25 28.58 -30.78
C THR A 60 36.20 27.66 -29.55
N THR A 61 37.21 26.80 -29.49
CA THR A 61 37.91 26.37 -28.28
C THR A 61 37.21 25.39 -27.33
N PHE A 62 37.61 24.12 -27.48
CA PHE A 62 37.61 23.10 -26.43
C PHE A 62 38.40 23.63 -25.22
N MET A 63 37.72 23.96 -24.12
CA MET A 63 38.34 24.15 -22.81
C MET A 63 37.56 23.39 -21.74
N SER A 64 38.24 22.37 -21.22
CA SER A 64 38.41 22.11 -19.80
C SER A 64 37.14 21.99 -18.93
N SER A 65 36.72 20.73 -18.74
CA SER A 65 36.35 20.13 -17.44
C SER A 65 35.86 21.12 -16.37
N SER A 66 34.61 21.59 -16.49
CA SER A 66 33.86 22.02 -15.31
C SER A 66 33.34 20.75 -14.62
N LYS A 67 34.10 20.26 -13.64
CA LYS A 67 33.58 19.34 -12.63
C LYS A 67 32.53 20.13 -11.84
N ILE A 68 31.28 20.05 -12.27
CA ILE A 68 30.15 20.39 -11.42
C ILE A 68 30.31 19.48 -10.20
N PRO A 69 30.44 20.02 -8.96
CA PRO A 69 30.41 19.19 -7.77
C PRO A 69 29.13 18.35 -7.84
N PRO A 70 29.19 17.02 -7.63
CA PRO A 70 27.96 16.24 -7.55
C PRO A 70 27.08 16.92 -6.50
N ASP A 71 25.85 17.24 -6.90
CA ASP A 71 24.85 17.77 -5.99
C ASP A 71 24.86 16.87 -4.73
N PRO A 72 24.99 17.42 -3.51
CA PRO A 72 24.91 16.64 -2.28
C PRO A 72 23.64 15.77 -2.19
N GLN A 73 22.59 16.10 -2.96
CA GLN A 73 21.37 15.31 -3.08
C GLN A 73 21.45 14.17 -4.10
N SER A 74 22.47 14.11 -4.96
CA SER A 74 22.58 13.09 -6.02
C SER A 74 22.74 11.65 -5.49
N ASN A 75 23.19 11.47 -4.25
CA ASN A 75 23.47 10.16 -3.64
C ASN A 75 22.39 9.68 -2.65
N LEU A 76 21.28 10.40 -2.55
CA LEU A 76 20.14 9.98 -1.74
C LEU A 76 19.40 8.82 -2.42
N ASP A 77 18.94 7.88 -1.61
CA ASP A 77 18.03 6.82 -2.02
C ASP A 77 16.81 7.41 -2.74
N GLU A 78 16.45 6.84 -3.90
CA GLU A 78 15.40 7.38 -4.78
C GLU A 78 14.03 7.39 -4.12
N VAL A 79 13.68 6.32 -3.40
CA VAL A 79 12.42 6.21 -2.65
C VAL A 79 12.39 7.28 -1.55
N ALA A 80 13.50 7.46 -0.84
CA ALA A 80 13.60 8.50 0.18
C ALA A 80 13.43 9.92 -0.40
N LYS A 81 13.97 10.19 -1.60
CA LYS A 81 13.77 11.46 -2.31
C LYS A 81 12.31 11.67 -2.69
N ASN A 82 11.67 10.66 -3.30
CA ASN A 82 10.30 10.76 -3.76
C ASN A 82 9.34 11.04 -2.59
N ILE A 83 9.49 10.30 -1.48
CA ILE A 83 8.71 10.54 -0.26
C ILE A 83 8.99 11.95 0.29
N HIS A 84 10.24 12.40 0.33
CA HIS A 84 10.59 13.73 0.83
C HIS A 84 9.99 14.86 -0.02
N ASP A 85 10.11 14.73 -1.34
CA ASP A 85 9.58 15.70 -2.31
C ASP A 85 8.06 15.76 -2.22
N ASP A 86 7.39 14.62 -2.05
CA ASP A 86 5.95 14.54 -1.83
C ASP A 86 5.54 15.22 -0.51
N LEU A 87 6.20 14.90 0.60
CA LEU A 87 5.94 15.55 1.89
C LEU A 87 6.07 17.08 1.78
N ARG A 88 7.05 17.58 1.03
CA ARG A 88 7.23 19.01 0.79
C ARG A 88 6.17 19.60 -0.13
N HIS A 89 5.89 18.94 -1.25
CA HIS A 89 4.96 19.42 -2.27
C HIS A 89 3.54 19.54 -1.72
N PHE A 90 3.09 18.52 -0.99
CA PHE A 90 1.75 18.48 -0.39
C PHE A 90 1.71 19.10 1.01
N LYS A 91 2.85 19.60 1.52
CA LYS A 91 3.00 20.14 2.87
C LYS A 91 2.54 19.16 3.94
N HIS A 92 2.85 17.88 3.75
CA HIS A 92 2.57 16.83 4.72
C HIS A 92 3.71 16.69 5.74
N ASP A 93 3.33 16.48 7.00
CA ASP A 93 4.14 16.20 8.18
C ASP A 93 4.31 14.70 8.43
N LYS A 94 3.32 13.88 8.05
CA LYS A 94 3.32 12.43 8.28
C LYS A 94 3.10 11.65 6.98
N TRP A 95 3.77 10.50 6.88
CA TRP A 95 3.51 9.47 5.88
C TRP A 95 3.46 8.08 6.55
N GLY A 96 3.06 7.06 5.80
CA GLY A 96 2.88 5.70 6.30
C GLY A 96 1.42 5.24 6.28
N TRP A 97 1.21 3.98 6.68
CA TRP A 97 -0.04 3.25 6.60
C TRP A 97 -0.88 3.36 7.87
N VAL A 98 -2.18 3.12 7.69
CA VAL A 98 -3.13 2.86 8.77
C VAL A 98 -3.46 1.38 8.76
N LEU A 99 -3.29 0.72 9.90
CA LEU A 99 -3.47 -0.72 10.05
C LEU A 99 -4.65 -0.97 11.00
N TYR A 100 -5.69 -1.63 10.50
CA TYR A 100 -6.86 -2.02 11.28
C TYR A 100 -6.68 -3.42 11.83
N ARG A 101 -6.78 -3.54 13.15
CA ARG A 101 -6.89 -4.83 13.82
C ARG A 101 -8.32 -5.35 13.66
N CYS A 102 -8.46 -6.51 13.03
CA CYS A 102 -9.77 -7.15 12.82
C CYS A 102 -9.90 -8.52 13.50
N SER A 103 -8.86 -8.98 14.20
CA SER A 103 -8.91 -10.13 15.08
C SER A 103 -8.43 -9.79 16.48
N TYR A 104 -9.18 -10.25 17.48
CA TYR A 104 -8.94 -10.02 18.90
C TYR A 104 -8.73 -11.32 19.69
N GLY A 105 -8.35 -12.40 19.00
CA GLY A 105 -8.08 -13.70 19.61
C GLY A 105 -6.75 -13.78 20.36
N ASP A 106 -5.77 -12.96 19.97
CA ASP A 106 -4.39 -13.04 20.48
C ASP A 106 -3.72 -11.66 20.52
N ASP A 107 -3.61 -11.09 21.72
CA ASP A 107 -2.99 -9.77 21.95
C ASP A 107 -1.45 -9.82 21.89
N GLU A 108 -0.85 -10.97 22.20
CA GLU A 108 0.60 -11.16 22.13
C GLU A 108 1.05 -11.21 20.66
N ALA A 109 0.35 -11.98 19.83
CA ALA A 109 0.57 -12.00 18.39
C ALA A 109 0.39 -10.61 17.77
N TRP A 110 -0.65 -9.86 18.17
CA TRP A 110 -0.85 -8.50 17.70
C TRP A 110 0.30 -7.56 18.10
N THR A 111 0.80 -7.67 19.33
CA THR A 111 1.95 -6.87 19.79
C THR A 111 3.21 -7.22 19.00
N ARG A 112 3.45 -8.50 18.75
CA ARG A 112 4.57 -8.98 17.93
C ARG A 112 4.47 -8.50 16.48
N PHE A 113 3.28 -8.50 15.89
CA PHE A 113 3.04 -7.94 14.56
C PHE A 113 3.45 -6.48 14.48
N GLN A 114 3.03 -5.64 15.43
CA GLN A 114 3.43 -4.22 15.47
C GLN A 114 4.95 -4.07 15.54
N GLN A 115 5.62 -4.86 16.38
CA GLN A 115 7.08 -4.86 16.51
C GLN A 115 7.75 -5.22 15.19
N ILE A 116 7.30 -6.27 14.50
CA ILE A 116 7.84 -6.70 13.20
C ILE A 116 7.74 -5.55 12.18
N ILE A 117 6.57 -4.92 12.05
CA ILE A 117 6.38 -3.82 11.10
C ILE A 117 7.29 -2.63 11.42
N HIS A 118 7.40 -2.25 12.69
CA HIS A 118 8.30 -1.17 13.12
C HIS A 118 9.78 -1.52 12.89
N GLU A 119 10.23 -2.70 13.30
CA GLU A 119 11.63 -3.11 13.18
C GLU A 119 12.06 -3.22 11.72
N ARG A 120 11.27 -3.88 10.87
CA ARG A 120 11.57 -4.03 9.44
C ARG A 120 11.69 -2.67 8.76
N SER A 121 10.71 -1.78 8.98
CA SER A 121 10.72 -0.45 8.38
C SER A 121 11.89 0.42 8.87
N ARG A 122 12.19 0.42 10.18
CA ARG A 122 13.31 1.18 10.74
C ARG A 122 14.66 0.64 10.27
N LYS A 123 14.83 -0.68 10.26
CA LYS A 123 16.05 -1.34 9.79
C LYS A 123 16.29 -1.04 8.30
N GLY A 124 15.28 -1.23 7.45
CA GLY A 124 15.41 -0.98 6.01
C GLY A 124 15.76 0.48 5.67
N MET A 125 15.13 1.44 6.35
CA MET A 125 15.48 2.86 6.17
C MET A 125 16.90 3.19 6.65
N ALA A 126 17.34 2.62 7.77
CA ALA A 126 18.68 2.85 8.31
C ALA A 126 19.77 2.26 7.40
N GLU A 127 19.57 1.04 6.88
CA GLU A 127 20.50 0.37 5.97
C GLU A 127 20.68 1.13 4.65
N ARG A 128 19.62 1.79 4.17
CA ARG A 128 19.62 2.62 2.94
C ARG A 128 20.02 4.07 3.15
N GLY A 129 20.27 4.47 4.39
CA GLY A 129 20.67 5.85 4.71
C GLY A 129 19.58 6.89 4.44
N PHE A 130 18.32 6.58 4.74
CA PHE A 130 17.21 7.53 4.60
C PHE A 130 17.50 8.81 5.41
N PRO A 131 17.15 10.00 4.88
CA PRO A 131 17.21 11.24 5.65
C PRO A 131 16.43 11.11 6.96
N LEU A 132 17.00 11.63 8.04
CA LEU A 132 16.36 11.61 9.35
C LEU A 132 14.98 12.28 9.33
N GLU A 133 14.80 13.32 8.51
CA GLU A 133 13.50 13.99 8.31
C GLU A 133 12.43 13.04 7.76
N VAL A 134 12.77 12.23 6.75
CA VAL A 134 11.86 11.25 6.14
C VAL A 134 11.60 10.10 7.11
N ALA A 135 12.65 9.59 7.75
CA ALA A 135 12.50 8.52 8.73
C ALA A 135 11.64 8.96 9.93
N ASN A 136 11.83 10.17 10.46
CA ASN A 136 11.08 10.65 11.62
C ASN A 136 9.63 11.02 11.31
N SER A 137 9.29 11.29 10.05
CA SER A 137 7.91 11.54 9.61
C SER A 137 7.11 10.27 9.33
N LEU A 138 7.75 9.08 9.37
CA LEU A 138 7.05 7.81 9.25
C LEU A 138 6.19 7.53 10.48
N GLU A 139 4.89 7.31 10.25
CA GLU A 139 3.90 6.96 11.26
C GLU A 139 3.06 5.75 10.81
N TRP A 140 3.24 4.61 11.49
CA TRP A 140 2.30 3.49 11.42
C TRP A 140 1.17 3.71 12.43
N THR A 141 -0.05 3.90 11.94
CA THR A 141 -1.21 4.13 12.81
C THR A 141 -1.99 2.84 12.98
N PHE A 142 -1.92 2.27 14.18
CA PHE A 142 -2.69 1.08 14.53
C PHE A 142 -4.06 1.47 15.10
N VAL A 143 -5.11 1.11 14.37
CA VAL A 143 -6.50 1.34 14.77
C VAL A 143 -7.04 0.05 15.36
N SER A 144 -7.45 0.12 16.63
CA SER A 144 -7.96 -1.03 17.36
C SER A 144 -9.11 -0.62 18.28
N ASP A 145 -10.30 -1.10 17.94
CA ASP A 145 -11.51 -1.05 18.75
C ASP A 145 -12.27 -2.37 18.55
N ARG A 146 -12.22 -3.23 19.57
CA ARG A 146 -12.84 -4.55 19.51
C ARG A 146 -14.33 -4.49 19.21
N THR A 147 -15.03 -3.48 19.71
CA THR A 147 -16.48 -3.39 19.55
C THR A 147 -16.88 -3.06 18.11
N SER A 148 -16.02 -2.34 17.39
CA SER A 148 -16.28 -1.88 16.02
C SER A 148 -15.63 -2.75 14.96
N PHE A 149 -14.49 -3.40 15.25
CA PHE A 149 -13.65 -4.02 14.22
C PHE A 149 -13.47 -5.53 14.33
N ASP A 150 -13.89 -6.17 15.42
CA ASP A 150 -13.82 -7.64 15.56
C ASP A 150 -14.72 -8.31 14.51
N GLY A 151 -14.11 -8.92 13.49
CA GLY A 151 -14.83 -9.50 12.35
C GLY A 151 -15.54 -8.48 11.44
N ALA A 152 -15.17 -7.20 11.48
CA ALA A 152 -15.78 -6.19 10.61
C ALA A 152 -15.55 -6.48 9.12
N SER A 153 -16.57 -6.22 8.32
CA SER A 153 -16.48 -6.29 6.85
C SER A 153 -15.63 -5.16 6.29
N ARG A 154 -15.02 -5.38 5.12
CA ARG A 154 -14.24 -4.35 4.41
C ARG A 154 -15.04 -3.07 4.15
N ASP A 155 -16.35 -3.17 3.88
CA ASP A 155 -17.21 -2.01 3.67
C ASP A 155 -17.35 -1.16 4.95
N GLN A 156 -17.52 -1.80 6.11
CA GLN A 156 -17.54 -1.10 7.41
C GLN A 156 -16.19 -0.44 7.70
N LEU A 157 -15.07 -1.11 7.39
CA LEU A 157 -13.73 -0.54 7.55
C LEU A 157 -13.52 0.65 6.61
N ARG A 158 -13.94 0.58 5.35
CA ARG A 158 -13.89 1.70 4.39
C ARG A 158 -14.68 2.90 4.90
N GLN A 159 -15.90 2.69 5.40
CA GLN A 159 -16.72 3.77 5.95
C GLN A 159 -16.04 4.44 7.15
N HIS A 160 -15.50 3.66 8.08
CA HIS A 160 -14.76 4.20 9.22
C HIS A 160 -13.49 4.93 8.76
N PHE A 161 -12.70 4.33 7.87
CA PHE A 161 -11.46 4.92 7.37
C PHE A 161 -11.72 6.23 6.63
N TYR A 162 -12.78 6.33 5.84
CA TYR A 162 -13.14 7.58 5.17
C TYR A 162 -13.40 8.72 6.18
N ALA A 163 -14.15 8.43 7.24
CA ALA A 163 -14.38 9.40 8.31
C ALA A 163 -13.10 9.73 9.10
N TRP A 164 -12.28 8.72 9.39
CA TRP A 164 -10.99 8.88 10.04
C TRP A 164 -10.06 9.76 9.20
N ALA A 165 -9.92 9.50 7.90
CA ALA A 165 -9.08 10.26 6.99
C ALA A 165 -9.50 11.73 7.02
N ALA A 166 -10.80 12.00 6.80
CA ALA A 166 -11.42 13.33 6.85
C ALA A 166 -11.04 14.17 8.09
N ALA A 167 -10.88 13.52 9.24
CA ALA A 167 -10.45 14.14 10.48
C ALA A 167 -8.92 14.21 10.61
N ALA A 168 -8.22 13.13 10.26
CA ALA A 168 -6.79 12.96 10.43
C ALA A 168 -5.96 13.89 9.56
N GLU A 169 -6.29 14.11 8.28
CA GLU A 169 -5.51 15.05 7.44
C GLU A 169 -5.51 16.46 8.04
N LYS A 170 -6.62 16.89 8.68
CA LYS A 170 -6.71 18.22 9.32
C LYS A 170 -5.84 18.34 10.57
N THR A 171 -5.65 17.25 11.30
CA THR A 171 -4.92 17.25 12.59
C THR A 171 -3.46 16.84 12.42
N GLU A 172 -3.17 15.96 11.47
CA GLU A 172 -1.83 15.46 11.17
C GLU A 172 -1.06 16.37 10.21
N GLN A 173 -1.72 17.03 9.26
CA GLN A 173 -1.09 17.81 8.20
C GLN A 173 -1.28 19.32 8.44
N LEU A 174 -0.77 19.81 9.58
CA LEU A 174 -0.98 21.20 10.01
C LEU A 174 -0.42 22.22 9.01
N ARG A 175 0.65 21.86 8.28
CA ARG A 175 1.22 22.72 7.24
C ARG A 175 0.35 22.80 5.97
N ALA A 176 -0.61 21.91 5.79
CA ALA A 176 -1.53 21.90 4.63
C ALA A 176 -2.77 22.81 4.82
N VAL A 177 -3.00 23.33 6.03
CA VAL A 177 -4.25 24.01 6.45
C VAL A 177 -4.48 25.37 5.75
N ASP A 178 -3.44 26.04 5.25
CA ASP A 178 -3.57 27.36 4.58
C ASP A 178 -4.33 27.34 3.25
N ASN A 179 -4.66 26.16 2.71
CA ASN A 179 -5.49 26.02 1.52
C ASN A 179 -6.94 25.69 1.92
N GLU A 180 -7.65 26.67 2.50
CA GLU A 180 -9.03 26.59 3.03
C GLU A 180 -10.11 26.10 2.04
N ARG A 181 -9.76 25.73 0.80
CA ARG A 181 -10.70 25.22 -0.20
C ARG A 181 -10.22 23.89 -0.74
N ASN A 182 -10.93 22.85 -0.30
CA ASN A 182 -10.93 21.48 -0.76
C ASN A 182 -10.02 20.54 0.03
N TRP A 183 -10.65 19.86 0.99
CA TRP A 183 -10.32 18.47 1.29
C TRP A 183 -9.98 17.74 -0.01
N THR A 184 -8.76 17.23 -0.10
CA THR A 184 -8.36 16.37 -1.22
C THR A 184 -7.61 15.20 -0.60
N GLY A 185 -8.32 14.34 0.14
CA GLY A 185 -7.79 13.05 0.63
C GLY A 185 -7.17 12.16 -0.47
N ASP A 186 -7.18 12.63 -1.71
CA ASP A 186 -6.46 12.22 -2.93
C ASP A 186 -4.95 12.55 -2.90
N LYS A 187 -4.44 13.31 -1.91
CA LYS A 187 -3.07 13.84 -1.93
C LYS A 187 -2.01 12.95 -1.29
N SER A 188 -2.38 11.85 -0.63
CA SER A 188 -1.42 10.88 -0.07
C SER A 188 -2.01 9.49 0.04
N GLN A 189 -1.16 8.49 -0.22
CA GLN A 189 -1.40 7.07 -0.04
C GLN A 189 -1.97 6.75 1.35
N ARG A 190 -1.53 7.50 2.37
CA ARG A 190 -2.00 7.39 3.77
C ARG A 190 -3.51 7.58 3.93
N TYR A 191 -4.13 8.38 3.06
CA TYR A 191 -5.55 8.73 3.12
C TYR A 191 -6.37 8.04 2.02
N ILE A 192 -5.74 7.21 1.19
CA ILE A 192 -6.36 6.46 0.09
C ILE A 192 -6.46 4.96 0.44
N TYR A 193 -5.43 4.42 1.07
CA TYR A 193 -5.32 2.99 1.37
C TYR A 193 -5.18 2.75 2.88
N PHE A 194 -5.68 1.60 3.32
CA PHE A 194 -5.42 1.06 4.64
C PHE A 194 -5.11 -0.43 4.56
N ILE A 195 -4.49 -0.94 5.62
CA ILE A 195 -4.17 -2.36 5.76
C ILE A 195 -5.16 -2.98 6.74
N GLN A 196 -5.81 -4.06 6.33
CA GLN A 196 -6.62 -4.90 7.24
C GLN A 196 -5.76 -6.07 7.71
N VAL A 197 -5.78 -6.30 9.02
CA VAL A 197 -5.11 -7.43 9.65
C VAL A 197 -6.18 -8.29 10.33
N ASP A 198 -6.69 -9.28 9.59
CA ASP A 198 -7.52 -10.35 10.12
C ASP A 198 -6.66 -11.45 10.78
N GLU A 199 -7.28 -12.51 11.29
CA GLU A 199 -6.55 -13.59 11.97
C GLU A 199 -5.54 -14.27 11.03
N GLU A 200 -5.88 -14.47 9.76
CA GLU A 200 -5.00 -15.15 8.80
C GLU A 200 -3.78 -14.30 8.46
N ALA A 201 -3.99 -13.01 8.16
CA ALA A 201 -2.90 -12.05 7.94
C ALA A 201 -2.00 -11.93 9.18
N LEU A 202 -2.60 -11.85 10.37
CA LEU A 202 -1.87 -11.76 11.63
C LEU A 202 -0.95 -12.97 11.83
N ARG A 203 -1.50 -14.18 11.71
CA ARG A 203 -0.74 -15.43 11.87
C ARG A 203 0.31 -15.57 10.79
N SER A 204 -0.01 -15.23 9.55
CA SER A 204 0.93 -15.32 8.44
C SER A 204 2.21 -14.53 8.68
N VAL A 205 2.13 -13.35 9.33
CA VAL A 205 3.30 -12.50 9.60
C VAL A 205 4.01 -12.90 10.91
N VAL A 206 3.24 -13.30 11.93
CA VAL A 206 3.78 -13.61 13.27
C VAL A 206 4.49 -14.97 13.29
N ASP A 207 3.93 -15.95 12.57
CA ASP A 207 4.41 -17.33 12.52
C ASP A 207 5.40 -17.58 11.38
N ALA A 208 5.65 -16.57 10.54
CA ALA A 208 6.66 -16.55 9.48
C ALA A 208 8.05 -16.97 10.00
N ASP A 209 8.74 -17.83 9.25
CA ASP A 209 10.09 -18.27 9.61
C ASP A 209 11.11 -17.14 9.40
N PRO A 210 11.73 -16.59 10.47
CA PRO A 210 12.71 -15.52 10.33
C PRO A 210 13.99 -15.94 9.57
N SER A 211 14.21 -17.24 9.39
CA SER A 211 15.34 -17.77 8.63
C SER A 211 15.05 -17.95 7.13
N ASP A 212 13.78 -17.92 6.73
CA ASP A 212 13.36 -17.98 5.33
C ASP A 212 12.97 -16.57 4.84
N SER A 213 13.86 -15.96 4.05
CA SER A 213 13.61 -14.64 3.45
C SER A 213 12.42 -14.62 2.48
N LEU A 214 11.89 -15.78 2.09
CA LEU A 214 10.71 -15.88 1.23
C LEU A 214 9.40 -16.05 2.02
N ASP A 215 9.48 -16.40 3.31
CA ASP A 215 8.33 -16.58 4.20
C ASP A 215 8.22 -15.40 5.17
N GLU A 216 7.77 -14.27 4.66
CA GLU A 216 7.58 -13.06 5.47
C GLU A 216 6.13 -12.81 5.88
N GLY A 217 5.22 -13.65 5.39
CA GLY A 217 3.78 -13.49 5.51
C GLY A 217 3.18 -12.45 4.56
N TRP A 218 1.88 -12.19 4.74
CA TRP A 218 1.12 -11.25 3.93
C TRP A 218 0.14 -10.42 4.77
N VAL A 219 -0.29 -9.30 4.20
CA VAL A 219 -1.36 -8.45 4.75
C VAL A 219 -2.36 -8.06 3.66
N ASN A 220 -3.56 -7.66 4.05
CA ASN A 220 -4.58 -7.19 3.11
C ASN A 220 -4.42 -5.68 2.92
N LEU A 221 -4.16 -5.22 1.70
CA LEU A 221 -4.23 -3.81 1.33
C LEU A 221 -5.61 -3.51 0.74
N ILE A 222 -6.25 -2.46 1.24
CA ILE A 222 -7.60 -2.06 0.85
C ILE A 222 -7.54 -0.66 0.28
N ARG A 223 -8.12 -0.50 -0.91
CA ARG A 223 -8.44 0.81 -1.49
C ARG A 223 -9.74 1.29 -0.88
N CYS A 224 -9.69 2.44 -0.21
CA CYS A 224 -10.88 3.02 0.39
C CYS A 224 -11.68 3.88 -0.60
N ARG A 225 -11.00 4.49 -1.57
CA ARG A 225 -11.62 5.47 -2.46
C ARG A 225 -11.52 5.06 -3.92
N ASP A 226 -12.67 5.13 -4.59
CA ASP A 226 -12.78 5.41 -6.02
C ASP A 226 -13.92 6.39 -6.23
N GLY A 227 -13.81 7.24 -7.24
CA GLY A 227 -14.98 7.95 -7.79
C GLY A 227 -16.03 6.99 -8.38
N ASP A 228 -15.64 5.75 -8.68
CA ASP A 228 -16.49 4.69 -9.23
C ASP A 228 -17.09 3.77 -8.15
N LEU A 229 -16.67 3.92 -6.88
CA LEU A 229 -17.19 3.18 -5.74
C LEU A 229 -17.97 4.12 -4.82
N ASP A 230 -18.98 4.78 -5.36
CA ASP A 230 -20.00 5.40 -4.52
C ASP A 230 -20.49 4.32 -3.53
N LEU A 231 -20.26 4.50 -2.24
CA LEU A 231 -20.60 3.50 -1.21
C LEU A 231 -22.11 3.19 -1.26
N ASP A 232 -22.90 4.18 -1.67
CA ASP A 232 -24.33 4.10 -1.90
C ASP A 232 -24.69 3.34 -3.20
N TRP A 233 -23.78 3.31 -4.18
CA TRP A 233 -23.87 2.44 -5.37
C TRP A 233 -23.51 0.98 -5.02
N ARG A 234 -22.41 0.73 -4.30
CA ARG A 234 -22.06 -0.63 -3.84
C ARG A 234 -23.15 -1.25 -2.99
N GLN A 235 -23.78 -0.48 -2.09
CA GLN A 235 -24.86 -0.97 -1.25
C GLN A 235 -26.10 -1.37 -2.07
N ARG A 236 -26.38 -0.67 -3.20
CA ARG A 236 -27.48 -0.98 -4.13
C ARG A 236 -27.16 -2.11 -5.11
N GLU A 237 -25.91 -2.22 -5.56
CA GLU A 237 -25.46 -3.28 -6.47
C GLU A 237 -25.22 -4.62 -5.77
N LYS A 238 -25.01 -4.63 -4.44
CA LYS A 238 -24.95 -5.88 -3.67
C LYS A 238 -26.24 -6.72 -3.76
N GLU A 239 -27.36 -6.10 -4.13
CA GLU A 239 -28.61 -6.80 -4.41
C GLU A 239 -28.68 -7.42 -5.83
N ASN A 240 -27.76 -7.06 -6.75
CA ASN A 240 -27.83 -7.40 -8.17
C ASN A 240 -26.52 -7.91 -8.82
N VAL A 241 -25.40 -7.97 -8.09
CA VAL A 241 -24.13 -8.48 -8.59
C VAL A 241 -23.90 -9.88 -8.02
N ASP A 242 -23.80 -10.87 -8.91
CA ASP A 242 -23.36 -12.21 -8.55
C ASP A 242 -21.98 -12.10 -7.87
N GLU A 243 -21.81 -12.75 -6.72
CA GLU A 243 -20.58 -12.76 -5.89
C GLU A 243 -19.31 -13.26 -6.63
N GLU A 244 -19.42 -13.57 -7.93
CA GLU A 244 -18.38 -14.11 -8.80
C GLU A 244 -17.38 -13.04 -9.28
N ASP A 245 -17.79 -11.77 -9.37
CA ASP A 245 -16.89 -10.63 -9.60
C ASP A 245 -16.34 -10.15 -8.24
N GLY A 246 -15.26 -10.78 -7.80
CA GLY A 246 -14.60 -10.51 -6.52
C GLY A 246 -14.30 -9.01 -6.28
N ASP A 247 -14.36 -8.57 -5.03
CA ASP A 247 -14.12 -7.18 -4.64
C ASP A 247 -12.77 -6.65 -5.16
N GLU A 248 -12.80 -5.87 -6.24
CA GLU A 248 -11.62 -5.23 -6.87
C GLU A 248 -10.91 -4.21 -5.95
N GLY A 249 -11.54 -3.86 -4.82
CA GLY A 249 -11.05 -2.85 -3.89
C GLY A 249 -10.06 -3.36 -2.85
N TRP A 250 -9.53 -4.59 -2.97
CA TRP A 250 -8.47 -5.08 -2.08
C TRP A 250 -7.56 -6.13 -2.75
N MET A 251 -6.32 -6.22 -2.27
CA MET A 251 -5.34 -7.23 -2.70
C MET A 251 -4.51 -7.72 -1.51
N MET A 252 -3.89 -8.90 -1.64
CA MET A 252 -2.90 -9.39 -0.69
C MET A 252 -1.53 -8.89 -1.10
N ILE A 253 -0.79 -8.26 -0.19
CA ILE A 253 0.60 -7.85 -0.41
C ILE A 253 1.52 -8.61 0.56
N ALA A 254 2.73 -8.93 0.11
CA ALA A 254 3.73 -9.52 1.00
C ALA A 254 4.07 -8.56 2.14
N ALA A 255 4.33 -9.07 3.35
CA ALA A 255 4.51 -8.23 4.53
C ALA A 255 5.73 -7.31 4.44
N HIS A 256 6.78 -7.69 3.72
CA HIS A 256 7.93 -6.81 3.46
C HIS A 256 7.54 -5.56 2.66
N MET A 257 6.49 -5.64 1.85
CA MET A 257 5.99 -4.51 1.06
C MET A 257 5.26 -3.46 1.91
N VAL A 258 5.03 -3.67 3.21
CA VAL A 258 4.46 -2.62 4.07
C VAL A 258 5.42 -1.42 4.21
N GLY A 259 6.69 -1.57 3.82
CA GLY A 259 7.73 -0.54 3.90
C GLY A 259 7.64 0.63 2.90
N PRO A 260 8.68 1.48 2.87
CA PRO A 260 8.73 2.70 2.05
C PRO A 260 8.66 2.43 0.54
N ASP A 261 9.24 1.34 0.06
CA ASP A 261 9.32 1.04 -1.38
C ASP A 261 7.96 0.96 -2.03
N PHE A 262 7.05 0.21 -1.42
CA PHE A 262 5.72 0.05 -1.97
C PHE A 262 4.83 1.26 -1.68
N TYR A 263 5.06 1.99 -0.58
CA TYR A 263 4.38 3.25 -0.32
C TYR A 263 4.63 4.28 -1.42
N ASP A 264 5.88 4.36 -1.91
CA ASP A 264 6.25 5.17 -3.06
C ASP A 264 5.64 4.58 -4.36
N ALA A 265 5.84 3.29 -4.60
CA ALA A 265 5.49 2.64 -5.86
C ALA A 265 3.98 2.57 -6.15
N ILE A 266 3.14 2.30 -5.15
CA ILE A 266 1.68 2.18 -5.33
C ILE A 266 1.03 3.51 -5.72
N GLY A 267 1.74 4.62 -5.52
CA GLY A 267 1.33 5.93 -5.96
C GLY A 267 -0.01 6.39 -5.38
N ARG A 268 -0.47 7.55 -5.86
CA ARG A 268 -1.70 8.20 -5.38
C ARG A 268 -2.81 8.18 -6.39
N MET A 269 -2.49 7.91 -7.65
CA MET A 269 -3.47 8.01 -8.70
C MET A 269 -4.28 6.70 -8.75
N PRO A 270 -5.59 6.76 -9.00
CA PRO A 270 -6.43 5.56 -9.05
C PRO A 270 -5.91 4.49 -10.02
N GLN A 271 -5.27 4.91 -11.13
CA GLN A 271 -4.67 3.98 -12.09
C GLN A 271 -3.47 3.21 -11.56
N ASP A 272 -2.76 3.73 -10.55
CA ASP A 272 -1.55 3.11 -10.02
C ASP A 272 -1.90 1.77 -9.34
N TRP A 273 -3.07 1.70 -8.70
CA TRP A 273 -3.64 0.46 -8.13
C TRP A 273 -3.63 -0.71 -9.11
N TYR A 274 -4.10 -0.46 -10.34
CA TYR A 274 -4.26 -1.50 -11.37
C TYR A 274 -2.92 -1.99 -11.94
N THR A 275 -1.81 -1.31 -11.65
CA THR A 275 -0.47 -1.79 -11.99
C THR A 275 -0.07 -2.98 -11.11
N PHE A 276 -0.58 -3.05 -9.88
CA PHE A 276 -0.22 -4.07 -8.90
C PHE A 276 -1.37 -5.04 -8.60
N TYR A 277 -2.60 -4.63 -8.86
CA TYR A 277 -3.79 -5.38 -8.50
C TYR A 277 -3.72 -6.82 -9.01
N THR A 278 -3.77 -7.74 -8.06
CA THR A 278 -3.96 -9.16 -8.30
C THR A 278 -5.14 -9.60 -7.45
N PRO A 279 -6.19 -10.21 -8.04
CA PRO A 279 -7.35 -10.65 -7.28
C PRO A 279 -6.92 -11.73 -6.27
N PRO A 280 -7.37 -11.62 -5.00
CA PRO A 280 -7.14 -12.65 -4.00
C PRO A 280 -7.68 -14.02 -4.46
N PRO A 281 -6.99 -15.14 -4.15
CA PRO A 281 -5.87 -15.26 -3.22
C PRO A 281 -4.48 -15.00 -3.84
N GLY A 282 -4.40 -14.34 -5.00
CA GLY A 282 -3.12 -13.97 -5.59
C GLY A 282 -2.35 -12.99 -4.70
N LEU A 283 -1.09 -13.33 -4.41
CA LEU A 283 -0.18 -12.53 -3.61
C LEU A 283 0.65 -11.60 -4.50
N VAL A 284 0.66 -10.31 -4.17
CA VAL A 284 1.52 -9.32 -4.81
C VAL A 284 2.89 -9.31 -4.13
N VAL A 285 3.93 -9.35 -4.95
CA VAL A 285 5.35 -9.20 -4.58
C VAL A 285 5.97 -8.20 -5.56
N TYR A 286 6.70 -7.21 -5.06
CA TYR A 286 7.30 -6.11 -5.82
C TYR A 286 8.80 -6.03 -5.57
#